data_AF-A0A8B8I5Z0-F1
#
_entry.id   AF-A0A8B8I5Z0-F1
#
_cell.length_a   1.000
_cell.length_b   1.000
_cell.length_c   1.000
_cell.angle_alpha   90.00
_cell.angle_beta   90.00
_cell.angle_gamma   90.00
#
_symmetry.space_group_name_H-M   'P 1'
#
loop_
_entity.id
_entity.type
_entity.pdbx_description
1 polymer ?
#
loop_
_entity_poly.entity_id
_entity_poly.type
_entity_poly.pdbx_seq_one_letter_code
_entity_poly.pdbx_strand_id
1 'polypeptide(L)'
;MKHFRKLKILLSLFVLSVHADLPCAPRQYEESVVCVCNTTYCDTVTREIPDDGNYIVYTSSKSGKRFSKSYGFTQEQSYTSDNESFDLVLDIQPEKMYQTIEGFGGAVTDSAGINWKSLPPAAQQHLIDSYCSEDGLEYSMIRVPNTSSDFSTRPYAYNEYPINDTKLTNFTLAPEDVLYKVPMIHACMKAAKVDVEVVTASWAPPTWMVIKEQNSGFQYVNEDYYQAYADYQCK
;
A
#
# COMPACT_ATOMS: atom_id res chain seq x y z
N MET A 1 29.91 -4.24 -60.42
CA MET A 1 29.91 -3.79 -59.01
C MET A 1 28.60 -4.21 -58.34
N LYS A 2 28.60 -5.26 -57.51
CA LYS A 2 27.46 -5.63 -56.67
C LYS A 2 27.93 -5.53 -55.21
N HIS A 3 27.36 -4.58 -54.46
CA HIS A 3 27.67 -4.38 -53.04
C HIS A 3 26.89 -5.37 -52.18
N PHE A 4 27.61 -6.27 -51.50
CA PHE A 4 27.09 -7.07 -50.39
C PHE A 4 27.01 -6.19 -49.14
N ARG A 5 25.80 -5.85 -48.69
CA ARG A 5 25.56 -5.30 -47.35
C ARG A 5 25.57 -6.45 -46.34
N LYS A 6 26.56 -6.46 -45.44
CA LYS A 6 26.60 -7.36 -44.28
C LYS A 6 25.55 -6.89 -43.26
N LEU A 7 24.49 -7.65 -43.10
CA LEU A 7 23.51 -7.48 -42.03
C LEU A 7 24.12 -7.98 -40.73
N LYS A 8 24.46 -7.07 -39.81
CA LYS A 8 24.87 -7.43 -38.44
C LYS A 8 23.60 -7.60 -37.61
N ILE A 9 23.26 -8.84 -37.28
CA ILE A 9 22.23 -9.15 -36.29
C ILE A 9 22.86 -8.89 -34.92
N LEU A 10 22.49 -7.79 -34.28
CA LEU A 10 22.78 -7.56 -32.87
C LEU A 10 21.82 -8.45 -32.07
N LEU A 11 22.32 -9.56 -31.54
CA LEU A 11 21.60 -10.37 -30.57
C LEU A 11 21.71 -9.63 -29.23
N SER A 12 20.74 -8.77 -28.91
CA SER A 12 20.63 -8.24 -27.55
C SER A 12 20.17 -9.38 -26.65
N LEU A 13 21.07 -9.93 -25.83
CA LEU A 13 20.66 -10.72 -24.68
C LEU A 13 19.91 -9.79 -23.73
N PHE A 14 18.58 -9.75 -23.84
CA PHE A 14 17.75 -9.38 -22.71
C PHE A 14 17.89 -10.52 -21.71
N VAL A 15 18.71 -10.30 -20.67
CA VAL A 15 18.66 -11.14 -19.48
C VAL A 15 17.35 -10.76 -18.78
N LEU A 16 16.27 -11.45 -19.14
CA LEU A 16 15.08 -11.51 -18.30
C LEU A 16 15.52 -12.22 -17.03
N SER A 17 15.95 -11.45 -16.03
CA SER A 17 16.22 -11.99 -14.70
C SER A 17 14.88 -12.35 -14.10
N VAL A 18 14.46 -13.60 -14.29
CA VAL A 18 13.38 -14.19 -13.50
C VAL A 18 13.97 -14.38 -12.10
N HIS A 19 13.91 -13.33 -11.28
CA HIS A 19 14.33 -13.42 -9.89
C HIS A 19 13.30 -14.29 -9.16
N ALA A 20 13.70 -15.50 -8.79
CA ALA A 20 12.88 -16.35 -7.95
C ALA A 20 12.62 -15.66 -6.60
N ASP A 21 11.40 -15.84 -6.07
CA ASP A 21 11.01 -15.29 -4.77
C ASP A 21 11.97 -15.73 -3.67
N LEU A 22 12.37 -14.79 -2.81
CA LEU A 22 13.08 -15.10 -1.58
C LEU A 22 12.07 -15.64 -0.57
N PRO A 23 12.30 -16.84 0.01
CA PRO A 23 11.32 -17.47 0.88
C PRO A 23 11.21 -16.74 2.23
N CYS A 24 10.05 -16.84 2.88
CA CYS A 24 9.89 -16.43 4.28
C CYS A 24 10.99 -17.04 5.16
N ALA A 25 11.64 -16.24 6.00
CA ALA A 25 12.47 -16.71 7.11
C ALA A 25 11.59 -16.84 8.37
N PRO A 26 11.04 -18.02 8.69
CA PRO A 26 9.94 -18.12 9.65
C PRO A 26 10.44 -18.01 11.09
N ARG A 27 9.68 -17.30 11.92
CA ARG A 27 9.76 -17.35 13.38
C ARG A 27 8.40 -17.70 13.96
N GLN A 28 8.35 -18.75 14.78
CA GLN A 28 7.12 -19.26 15.37
C GLN A 28 6.58 -18.31 16.46
N TYR A 29 5.26 -18.11 16.43
CA TYR A 29 4.43 -17.49 17.48
C TYR A 29 3.26 -18.43 17.81
N GLU A 30 2.47 -18.09 18.82
CA GLU A 30 1.36 -18.92 19.30
C GLU A 30 0.35 -19.25 18.18
N GLU A 31 0.00 -18.27 17.36
CA GLU A 31 -1.04 -18.43 16.33
C GLU A 31 -0.52 -18.82 14.95
N SER A 32 0.71 -18.46 14.59
CA SER A 32 1.29 -18.79 13.28
C SER A 32 2.78 -18.45 13.28
N VAL A 33 3.37 -18.26 12.11
CA VAL A 33 4.73 -17.76 11.92
C VAL A 33 4.72 -16.31 11.44
N VAL A 34 5.77 -15.57 11.73
CA VAL A 34 6.09 -14.31 11.04
C VAL A 34 7.30 -14.51 10.14
N CYS A 35 7.42 -13.73 9.08
CA CYS A 35 8.62 -13.69 8.24
C CYS A 35 9.57 -12.63 8.78
N VAL A 36 10.79 -13.03 9.11
CA VAL A 36 11.78 -12.16 9.74
C VAL A 36 12.61 -11.48 8.66
N CYS A 37 12.51 -10.15 8.60
CA CYS A 37 13.36 -9.32 7.75
C CYS A 37 14.40 -8.57 8.60
N ASN A 38 15.55 -8.27 8.01
CA ASN A 38 16.65 -7.49 8.59
C ASN A 38 17.37 -6.69 7.49
N THR A 39 18.54 -6.12 7.78
CA THR A 39 19.30 -5.28 6.82
C THR A 39 19.90 -6.02 5.62
N THR A 40 19.86 -7.35 5.62
CA THR A 40 20.50 -8.21 4.61
C THR A 40 19.54 -9.21 3.98
N TYR A 41 18.30 -9.29 4.48
CA TYR A 41 17.34 -10.30 4.07
C TYR A 41 15.91 -9.83 4.30
N CYS A 42 15.06 -10.03 3.31
CA CYS A 42 13.61 -10.01 3.46
C CYS A 42 13.02 -10.92 2.37
N ASP A 43 11.91 -11.58 2.67
CA ASP A 43 11.18 -12.37 1.67
C ASP A 43 10.54 -11.48 0.60
N THR A 44 10.42 -12.02 -0.61
CA THR A 44 9.83 -11.32 -1.75
C THR A 44 8.70 -12.16 -2.34
N VAL A 45 7.78 -11.48 -3.04
CA VAL A 45 6.72 -12.14 -3.80
C VAL A 45 6.54 -11.39 -5.11
N THR A 46 6.88 -12.05 -6.20
CA THR A 46 6.72 -11.52 -7.55
C THR A 46 5.39 -11.96 -8.15
N ARG A 47 4.71 -11.09 -8.90
CA ARG A 47 3.52 -11.46 -9.67
C ARG A 47 3.89 -12.02 -11.04
N GLU A 48 3.36 -13.20 -11.32
CA GLU A 48 3.47 -13.88 -12.61
C GLU A 48 2.12 -13.84 -13.34
N ILE A 49 2.16 -13.56 -14.65
CA ILE A 49 1.00 -13.69 -15.54
C ILE A 49 1.08 -15.09 -16.17
N PRO A 50 0.11 -15.98 -15.92
CA PRO A 50 0.11 -17.31 -16.53
C PRO A 50 -0.11 -17.23 -18.04
N ASP A 51 0.49 -18.16 -18.79
CA ASP A 51 0.17 -18.38 -20.20
C ASP A 51 -1.30 -18.85 -20.36
N ASP A 52 -1.87 -18.62 -21.55
CA ASP A 52 -3.23 -19.05 -21.89
C ASP A 52 -3.44 -20.55 -21.57
N GLY A 53 -4.53 -20.85 -20.88
CA GLY A 53 -4.86 -22.21 -20.44
C GLY A 53 -4.17 -22.65 -19.15
N ASN A 54 -3.39 -21.79 -18.49
CA ASN A 54 -2.75 -22.05 -17.21
C ASN A 54 -3.27 -21.13 -16.10
N TYR A 55 -3.07 -21.54 -14.85
CA TYR A 55 -3.35 -20.72 -13.67
C TYR A 55 -2.27 -20.86 -12.61
N ILE A 56 -2.14 -19.83 -11.78
CA ILE A 56 -1.22 -19.78 -10.63
C ILE A 56 -2.06 -19.60 -9.37
N VAL A 57 -1.79 -20.43 -8.36
CA VAL A 57 -2.41 -20.34 -7.04
C VAL A 57 -1.38 -19.86 -6.03
N TYR A 58 -1.69 -18.77 -5.34
CA TYR A 58 -0.90 -18.24 -4.23
C TYR A 58 -1.54 -18.69 -2.92
N THR A 59 -0.83 -19.48 -2.12
CA THR A 59 -1.37 -20.04 -0.87
C THR A 59 -0.64 -19.48 0.36
N SER A 60 -1.42 -18.96 1.31
CA SER A 60 -0.96 -18.64 2.67
C SER A 60 -1.74 -19.46 3.70
N SER A 61 -1.08 -19.94 4.77
CA SER A 61 -1.73 -20.81 5.77
C SER A 61 -1.27 -20.52 7.20
N LYS A 62 -2.12 -20.90 8.18
CA LYS A 62 -1.76 -20.87 9.61
C LYS A 62 -0.48 -21.66 9.90
N SER A 63 -0.29 -22.79 9.21
CA SER A 63 0.87 -23.67 9.33
C SER A 63 2.17 -23.12 8.73
N GLY A 64 2.12 -22.01 7.99
CA GLY A 64 3.33 -21.29 7.60
C GLY A 64 3.58 -21.12 6.10
N LYS A 65 2.66 -21.52 5.21
CA LYS A 65 2.75 -21.10 3.81
C LYS A 65 2.61 -19.58 3.71
N ARG A 66 3.42 -18.94 2.88
CA ARG A 66 3.43 -17.48 2.66
C ARG A 66 3.55 -17.22 1.17
N PHE A 67 2.43 -16.83 0.55
CA PHE A 67 2.30 -16.66 -0.91
C PHE A 67 2.94 -17.80 -1.73
N SER A 68 2.85 -19.04 -1.24
CA SER A 68 3.46 -20.19 -1.92
C SER A 68 2.74 -20.42 -3.24
N LYS A 69 3.49 -20.30 -4.33
CA LYS A 69 2.99 -20.50 -5.69
C LYS A 69 2.86 -21.99 -6.00
N SER A 70 1.75 -22.37 -6.62
CA SER A 70 1.56 -23.65 -7.31
C SER A 70 0.89 -23.40 -8.66
N TYR A 71 1.17 -24.27 -9.62
CA TYR A 71 0.77 -24.08 -11.01
C TYR A 71 -0.22 -25.18 -11.41
N GLY A 72 -1.16 -24.84 -12.28
CA GLY A 72 -2.08 -25.79 -12.88
C GLY A 72 -2.51 -25.35 -14.26
N PHE A 73 -3.28 -26.21 -14.91
CA PHE A 73 -3.80 -26.00 -16.26
C PHE A 73 -5.33 -26.12 -16.24
N THR A 74 -5.99 -25.28 -17.01
CA THR A 74 -7.44 -25.37 -17.24
C THR A 74 -7.73 -26.51 -18.20
N GLN A 75 -8.75 -27.30 -17.90
CA GLN A 75 -9.26 -28.32 -18.82
C GLN A 75 -10.61 -27.85 -19.37
N GLU A 76 -10.79 -27.95 -20.68
CA GLU A 76 -12.12 -27.86 -21.28
C GLU A 76 -12.87 -29.17 -20.95
N GLN A 77 -13.56 -29.20 -19.82
CA GLN A 77 -14.49 -30.27 -19.51
C GLN A 77 -15.92 -29.81 -19.79
N SER A 78 -16.60 -30.52 -20.68
CA SER A 78 -18.04 -30.41 -20.83
C SER A 78 -18.70 -30.99 -19.58
N TYR A 79 -19.26 -30.14 -18.73
CA TYR A 79 -20.10 -30.57 -17.60
C TYR A 79 -21.33 -31.30 -18.15
N THR A 80 -21.26 -32.62 -18.23
CA THR A 80 -22.44 -33.47 -18.36
C THR A 80 -22.88 -33.85 -16.95
N SER A 81 -24.12 -33.53 -16.58
CA SER A 81 -24.72 -33.73 -15.26
C SER A 81 -24.64 -35.17 -14.70
N ASP A 82 -24.20 -36.13 -15.50
CA ASP A 82 -24.50 -37.54 -15.29
C ASP A 82 -23.30 -38.40 -14.89
N ASN A 83 -22.07 -37.88 -14.72
CA ASN A 83 -20.94 -38.77 -14.38
C ASN A 83 -19.75 -38.25 -13.56
N GLU A 84 -19.73 -37.01 -13.08
CA GLU A 84 -18.66 -36.55 -12.16
C GLU A 84 -19.26 -35.74 -11.00
N SER A 85 -19.24 -36.31 -9.78
CA SER A 85 -19.70 -35.61 -8.58
C SER A 85 -18.60 -34.69 -8.07
N PHE A 86 -18.57 -33.45 -8.55
CA PHE A 86 -17.83 -32.40 -7.87
C PHE A 86 -18.56 -32.05 -6.56
N ASP A 87 -17.85 -32.09 -5.43
CA ASP A 87 -18.43 -31.71 -4.13
C ASP A 87 -18.81 -30.21 -4.07
N LEU A 88 -18.09 -29.37 -4.83
CA LEU A 88 -18.33 -27.94 -4.96
C LEU A 88 -17.86 -27.44 -6.33
N VAL A 89 -18.70 -26.64 -6.98
CA VAL A 89 -18.36 -25.93 -8.22
C VAL A 89 -18.55 -24.43 -8.01
N LEU A 90 -17.55 -23.64 -8.38
CA LEU A 90 -17.60 -22.18 -8.39
C LEU A 90 -17.66 -21.71 -9.85
N ASP A 91 -18.79 -21.13 -10.24
CA ASP A 91 -19.02 -20.63 -11.60
C ASP A 91 -18.78 -19.12 -11.68
N ILE A 92 -17.96 -18.69 -12.64
CA ILE A 92 -17.61 -17.28 -12.86
C ILE A 92 -18.37 -16.80 -14.09
N GLN A 93 -19.11 -15.69 -13.94
CA GLN A 93 -19.95 -15.11 -14.99
C GLN A 93 -19.38 -13.73 -15.40
N PRO A 94 -18.47 -13.66 -16.39
CA PRO A 94 -17.75 -12.42 -16.74
C PRO A 94 -18.64 -11.30 -17.26
N GLU A 95 -19.84 -11.62 -17.73
CA GLU A 95 -20.84 -10.65 -18.19
C GLU A 95 -21.57 -9.93 -17.03
N LYS A 96 -21.48 -10.45 -15.80
CA LYS A 96 -22.07 -9.84 -14.61
C LYS A 96 -21.03 -9.00 -13.87
N MET A 97 -20.96 -7.73 -14.25
CA MET A 97 -20.01 -6.77 -13.69
C MET A 97 -20.56 -6.07 -12.44
N TYR A 98 -19.65 -5.73 -11.51
CA TYR A 98 -19.94 -4.95 -10.30
C TYR A 98 -19.08 -3.68 -10.24
N GLN A 99 -18.60 -3.28 -9.06
CA GLN A 99 -17.75 -2.10 -8.89
C GLN A 99 -16.36 -2.26 -9.51
N THR A 100 -15.76 -1.13 -9.88
CA THR A 100 -14.31 -1.04 -10.13
C THR A 100 -13.58 -0.96 -8.80
N ILE A 101 -12.39 -1.58 -8.73
CA ILE A 101 -11.54 -1.54 -7.54
C ILE A 101 -10.47 -0.47 -7.76
N GLU A 102 -10.51 0.58 -6.93
CA GLU A 102 -9.54 1.70 -7.02
C GLU A 102 -8.13 1.26 -6.58
N GLY A 103 -8.04 0.50 -5.49
CA GLY A 103 -6.75 0.04 -5.01
C GLY A 103 -6.74 -0.61 -3.64
N PHE A 104 -5.55 -0.99 -3.21
CA PHE A 104 -5.28 -1.56 -1.90
C PHE A 104 -4.04 -0.91 -1.29
N GLY A 105 -4.05 -0.77 0.03
CA GLY A 105 -2.84 -0.43 0.74
C GLY A 105 -3.03 -0.16 2.23
N GLY A 106 -2.31 0.84 2.75
CA GLY A 106 -2.19 1.09 4.19
C GLY A 106 -2.12 2.56 4.55
N ALA A 107 -2.04 2.85 5.86
CA ALA A 107 -1.97 4.22 6.36
C ALA A 107 -0.53 4.61 6.74
N VAL A 108 -0.07 5.76 6.25
CA VAL A 108 1.18 6.40 6.70
C VAL A 108 0.84 7.37 7.84
N THR A 109 0.71 6.80 9.04
CA THR A 109 0.53 7.56 10.30
C THR A 109 1.88 8.03 10.85
N ASP A 110 1.87 8.94 11.83
CA ASP A 110 3.09 9.34 12.55
C ASP A 110 3.81 8.12 13.13
N SER A 111 3.07 7.24 13.81
CA SER A 111 3.62 5.99 14.35
C SER A 111 4.27 5.11 13.27
N ALA A 112 3.62 4.94 12.11
CA ALA A 112 4.19 4.14 11.01
C ALA A 112 5.50 4.75 10.50
N GLY A 113 5.51 6.07 10.25
CA GLY A 113 6.69 6.78 9.78
C GLY A 113 7.83 6.81 10.79
N ILE A 114 7.54 6.97 12.09
CA ILE A 114 8.54 6.91 13.18
C ILE A 114 9.14 5.50 13.26
N ASN A 115 8.31 4.45 13.26
CA ASN A 115 8.80 3.07 13.33
C ASN A 115 9.67 2.73 12.12
N TRP A 116 9.22 3.11 10.91
CA TRP A 116 10.02 2.95 9.69
C TRP A 116 11.36 3.68 9.80
N LYS A 117 11.37 4.97 10.19
CA LYS A 117 12.61 5.72 10.34
C LYS A 117 13.54 5.23 11.44
N SER A 118 13.04 4.47 12.41
CA SER A 118 13.88 3.86 13.45
C SER A 118 14.69 2.66 12.94
N LEU A 119 14.34 2.08 11.79
CA LEU A 119 15.08 0.99 11.16
C LEU A 119 16.39 1.49 10.50
N PRO A 120 17.44 0.66 10.39
CA PRO A 120 18.59 0.97 9.56
C PRO A 120 18.19 1.13 8.07
N PRO A 121 18.92 1.91 7.26
CA PRO A 121 18.51 2.25 5.89
C PRO A 121 18.19 1.06 4.97
N ALA A 122 18.94 -0.05 5.06
CA ALA A 122 18.65 -1.24 4.26
C ALA A 122 17.31 -1.90 4.65
N ALA A 123 17.01 -1.97 5.95
CA ALA A 123 15.73 -2.49 6.44
C ALA A 123 14.56 -1.53 6.15
N GLN A 124 14.81 -0.21 6.13
CA GLN A 124 13.84 0.77 5.64
C GLN A 124 13.43 0.47 4.19
N GLN A 125 14.42 0.16 3.33
CA GLN A 125 14.16 -0.14 1.93
C GLN A 125 13.40 -1.47 1.78
N HIS A 126 13.83 -2.53 2.47
CA HIS A 126 13.09 -3.80 2.45
C HIS A 126 11.62 -3.65 2.86
N LEU A 127 11.32 -2.86 3.90
CA LEU A 127 9.93 -2.62 4.31
C LEU A 127 9.12 -1.92 3.20
N ILE A 128 9.70 -0.91 2.55
CA ILE A 128 9.06 -0.19 1.44
C ILE A 128 8.86 -1.14 0.25
N ASP A 129 9.87 -1.94 -0.09
CA ASP A 129 9.79 -2.87 -1.21
C ASP A 129 8.71 -3.93 -0.97
N SER A 130 8.62 -4.49 0.25
CA SER A 130 7.60 -5.47 0.62
C SER A 130 6.18 -4.94 0.43
N TYR A 131 5.93 -3.66 0.70
CA TYR A 131 4.59 -3.09 0.51
C TYR A 131 4.34 -2.57 -0.89
N CYS A 132 5.29 -1.83 -1.46
CA CYS A 132 5.04 -0.91 -2.56
C CYS A 132 5.69 -1.37 -3.89
N SER A 133 6.73 -2.22 -3.86
CA SER A 133 7.44 -2.64 -5.08
C SER A 133 6.81 -3.85 -5.79
N GLU A 134 7.31 -4.14 -7.00
CA GLU A 134 6.98 -5.34 -7.79
C GLU A 134 7.45 -6.66 -7.16
N ASP A 135 8.42 -6.60 -6.25
CA ASP A 135 8.91 -7.75 -5.49
C ASP A 135 8.13 -7.93 -4.16
N GLY A 136 7.00 -7.24 -4.02
CA GLY A 136 6.16 -7.21 -2.82
C GLY A 136 4.66 -7.20 -3.13
N LEU A 137 3.88 -6.50 -2.29
CA LEU A 137 2.42 -6.50 -2.36
C LEU A 137 1.84 -5.52 -3.40
N GLU A 138 2.69 -4.67 -4.01
CA GLU A 138 2.30 -3.65 -4.99
C GLU A 138 1.14 -2.77 -4.52
N TYR A 139 1.25 -2.19 -3.32
CA TYR A 139 0.28 -1.21 -2.80
C TYR A 139 0.11 -0.06 -3.79
N SER A 140 -1.14 0.21 -4.14
CA SER A 140 -1.55 1.28 -5.06
C SER A 140 -2.28 2.43 -4.35
N MET A 141 -2.50 2.33 -3.05
CA MET A 141 -3.21 3.36 -2.27
C MET A 141 -2.55 3.58 -0.91
N ILE A 142 -2.43 4.84 -0.49
CA ILE A 142 -1.96 5.24 0.83
C ILE A 142 -2.97 6.17 1.49
N ARG A 143 -3.31 5.87 2.75
CA ARG A 143 -4.07 6.79 3.60
C ARG A 143 -3.14 7.65 4.45
N VAL A 144 -3.37 8.96 4.50
CA VAL A 144 -2.56 9.89 5.30
C VAL A 144 -3.48 10.66 6.26
N PRO A 145 -3.30 10.55 7.58
CA PRO A 145 -3.95 11.46 8.51
C PRO A 145 -3.48 12.89 8.21
N ASN A 146 -4.40 13.82 8.02
CA ASN A 146 -4.07 15.24 7.97
C ASN A 146 -4.02 15.73 9.41
N THR A 147 -2.88 16.19 9.91
CA THR A 147 -2.59 16.46 11.33
C THR A 147 -2.39 15.20 12.20
N SER A 148 -2.39 15.35 13.53
CA SER A 148 -2.26 14.24 14.47
C SER A 148 -3.48 13.31 14.43
N SER A 149 -3.26 12.03 14.68
CA SER A 149 -4.31 11.07 15.03
C SER A 149 -4.05 10.47 16.42
N ASP A 150 -4.87 9.51 16.83
CA ASP A 150 -4.59 8.60 17.95
C ASP A 150 -3.26 7.82 17.82
N PHE A 151 -2.71 7.68 16.61
CA PHE A 151 -1.40 7.10 16.32
C PHE A 151 -0.29 8.17 16.22
N SER A 152 -0.49 9.32 16.86
CA SER A 152 0.52 10.37 17.03
C SER A 152 1.01 10.42 18.48
N THR A 153 2.25 10.90 18.68
CA THR A 153 2.84 11.02 20.03
C THR A 153 2.34 12.24 20.81
N ARG A 154 1.68 13.18 20.13
CA ARG A 154 1.06 14.38 20.70
C ARG A 154 -0.07 14.86 19.78
N PRO A 155 -1.06 15.60 20.31
CA PRO A 155 -2.02 16.31 19.48
C PRO A 155 -1.36 17.53 18.80
N TYR A 156 -1.69 17.77 17.54
CA TYR A 156 -1.31 18.99 16.82
C TYR A 156 -2.23 19.25 15.62
N ALA A 157 -2.27 20.52 15.20
CA ALA A 157 -2.80 20.97 13.93
C ALA A 157 -1.81 21.96 13.29
N TYR A 158 -1.99 22.28 12.02
CA TYR A 158 -1.04 23.10 11.26
C TYR A 158 -1.17 24.60 11.48
N ASN A 159 -2.22 25.06 12.17
CA ASN A 159 -2.46 26.49 12.41
C ASN A 159 -3.11 26.73 13.79
N GLU A 160 -2.46 26.31 14.87
CA GLU A 160 -2.97 26.53 16.24
C GLU A 160 -2.86 28.00 16.70
N TYR A 161 -1.86 28.74 16.19
CA TYR A 161 -1.62 30.14 16.56
C TYR A 161 -1.33 31.01 15.34
N PRO A 162 -1.71 32.30 15.34
CA PRO A 162 -2.52 32.95 16.38
C PRO A 162 -3.97 32.41 16.39
N ILE A 163 -4.61 32.50 17.55
CA ILE A 163 -5.99 32.06 17.75
C ILE A 163 -6.92 32.89 16.84
N ASN A 164 -7.92 32.25 16.23
CA ASN A 164 -8.88 32.84 15.29
C ASN A 164 -8.25 33.39 14.00
N ASP A 165 -7.12 32.84 13.56
CA ASP A 165 -6.51 33.18 12.28
C ASP A 165 -7.21 32.48 11.11
N THR A 166 -8.37 33.03 10.72
CA THR A 166 -9.17 32.52 9.60
C THR A 166 -8.49 32.67 8.24
N LYS A 167 -7.39 33.42 8.15
CA LYS A 167 -6.57 33.58 6.94
C LYS A 167 -5.43 32.56 6.87
N LEU A 168 -5.27 31.71 7.88
CA LEU A 168 -4.29 30.64 7.93
C LEU A 168 -2.86 31.14 7.68
N THR A 169 -2.53 32.31 8.22
CA THR A 169 -1.26 33.01 7.97
C THR A 169 -0.05 32.27 8.53
N ASN A 170 -0.26 31.40 9.53
CA ASN A 170 0.79 30.60 10.16
C ASN A 170 0.67 29.10 9.84
N PHE A 171 -0.07 28.73 8.79
CA PHE A 171 -0.22 27.33 8.39
C PHE A 171 1.13 26.73 8.04
N THR A 172 1.53 25.72 8.79
CA THR A 172 2.82 25.04 8.60
C THR A 172 2.66 23.55 8.89
N LEU A 173 3.22 22.71 8.01
CA LEU A 173 3.32 21.27 8.26
C LEU A 173 4.11 21.00 9.54
N ALA A 174 3.71 19.98 10.29
CA ALA A 174 4.39 19.62 11.51
C ALA A 174 5.71 18.89 11.20
N PRO A 175 6.66 18.84 12.16
CA PRO A 175 7.86 18.02 12.02
C PRO A 175 7.55 16.56 11.66
N GLU A 176 6.44 16.02 12.16
CA GLU A 176 6.00 14.66 11.88
C GLU A 176 5.72 14.43 10.38
N ASP A 177 5.13 15.41 9.70
CA ASP A 177 4.88 15.35 8.25
C ASP A 177 6.20 15.35 7.47
N VAL A 178 7.08 16.30 7.79
CA VAL A 178 8.31 16.57 7.03
C VAL A 178 9.37 15.49 7.26
N LEU A 179 9.49 14.98 8.49
CA LEU A 179 10.52 14.02 8.87
C LEU A 179 10.10 12.57 8.62
N TYR A 180 8.80 12.26 8.69
CA TYR A 180 8.33 10.87 8.65
C TYR A 180 7.36 10.60 7.51
N LYS A 181 6.20 11.28 7.46
CA LYS A 181 5.11 10.91 6.55
C LYS A 181 5.46 11.17 5.08
N VAL A 182 5.86 12.39 4.74
CA VAL A 182 6.21 12.78 3.36
C VAL A 182 7.38 11.93 2.82
N PRO A 183 8.48 11.71 3.56
CA PRO A 183 9.54 10.82 3.10
C PRO A 183 9.09 9.37 2.87
N MET A 184 8.20 8.83 3.70
CA MET A 184 7.69 7.45 3.55
C MET A 184 6.77 7.32 2.34
N ILE A 185 5.88 8.29 2.12
CA ILE A 185 5.01 8.36 0.95
C ILE A 185 5.85 8.40 -0.33
N HIS A 186 6.85 9.29 -0.39
CA HIS A 186 7.76 9.36 -1.54
C HIS A 186 8.56 8.08 -1.75
N ALA A 187 8.99 7.40 -0.68
CA ALA A 187 9.68 6.13 -0.81
C ALA A 187 8.78 5.06 -1.45
N CYS A 188 7.52 4.96 -1.03
CA CYS A 188 6.55 4.06 -1.63
C CYS A 188 6.22 4.42 -3.09
N MET A 189 5.95 5.69 -3.39
CA MET A 189 5.70 6.16 -4.77
C MET A 189 6.88 5.87 -5.69
N LYS A 190 8.12 5.97 -5.19
CA LYS A 190 9.33 5.67 -5.97
C LYS A 190 9.49 4.17 -6.22
N ALA A 191 9.09 3.32 -5.27
CA ALA A 191 9.20 1.87 -5.40
C ALA A 191 8.06 1.27 -6.24
N ALA A 192 6.91 1.95 -6.29
CA ALA A 192 5.72 1.48 -6.98
C ALA A 192 5.88 1.48 -8.52
N LYS A 193 5.30 0.45 -9.14
CA LYS A 193 5.20 0.32 -10.60
C LYS A 193 4.03 1.13 -11.19
N VAL A 194 3.01 1.36 -10.38
CA VAL A 194 1.78 2.07 -10.73
C VAL A 194 1.67 3.34 -9.89
N ASP A 195 0.85 4.28 -10.34
CA ASP A 195 0.56 5.48 -9.58
C ASP A 195 -0.08 5.10 -8.23
N VAL A 196 0.43 5.69 -7.15
CA VAL A 196 -0.10 5.47 -5.79
C VAL A 196 -1.09 6.57 -5.47
N GLU A 197 -2.35 6.20 -5.29
CA GLU A 197 -3.40 7.12 -4.87
C GLU A 197 -3.24 7.51 -3.40
N VAL A 198 -3.38 8.79 -3.09
CA VAL A 198 -3.29 9.29 -1.70
C VAL A 198 -4.66 9.76 -1.23
N VAL A 199 -5.17 9.11 -0.20
CA VAL A 199 -6.41 9.50 0.48
C VAL A 199 -6.08 10.16 1.80
N THR A 200 -6.57 11.38 2.01
CA THR A 200 -6.31 12.14 3.23
C THR A 200 -7.58 12.33 4.06
N ALA A 201 -7.43 12.31 5.40
CA ALA A 201 -8.53 12.60 6.31
C ALA A 201 -8.01 13.30 7.57
N SER A 202 -8.64 14.42 7.92
CA SER A 202 -8.35 15.18 9.14
C SER A 202 -9.01 14.54 10.35
N TRP A 203 -8.26 14.38 11.45
CA TRP A 203 -8.82 13.90 12.72
C TRP A 203 -9.51 15.01 13.51
N ALA A 204 -8.88 16.19 13.53
CA ALA A 204 -9.40 17.37 14.20
C ALA A 204 -8.84 18.66 13.56
N PRO A 205 -9.64 19.73 13.49
CA PRO A 205 -9.15 21.07 13.13
C PRO A 205 -8.26 21.67 14.24
N PRO A 206 -7.65 22.85 14.02
CA PRO A 206 -7.12 23.68 15.09
C PRO A 206 -8.10 23.90 16.24
N THR A 207 -7.60 23.95 17.48
CA THR A 207 -8.45 23.98 18.68
C THR A 207 -9.36 25.21 18.79
N TRP A 208 -9.00 26.32 18.16
CA TRP A 208 -9.83 27.53 18.14
C TRP A 208 -11.00 27.46 17.14
N MET A 209 -11.02 26.45 16.25
CA MET A 209 -12.13 26.23 15.31
C MET A 209 -13.28 25.42 15.90
N VAL A 210 -13.13 24.83 17.09
CA VAL A 210 -14.12 23.90 17.67
C VAL A 210 -14.94 24.50 18.80
N ILE A 211 -16.18 24.06 18.89
CA ILE A 211 -17.04 24.22 20.06
C ILE A 211 -17.21 22.87 20.75
N LYS A 212 -17.30 22.91 22.09
CA LYS A 212 -17.57 21.73 22.92
C LYS A 212 -19.06 21.63 23.15
N GLU A 213 -19.64 20.46 22.94
CA GLU A 213 -20.99 20.18 23.39
C GLU A 213 -21.02 20.07 24.92
N GLN A 214 -22.03 20.68 25.54
CA GLN A 214 -22.16 20.63 26.99
C GLN A 214 -22.54 19.20 27.42
N ASN A 215 -21.80 18.64 28.39
CA ASN A 215 -22.00 17.30 28.94
C ASN A 215 -21.67 16.13 28.00
N SER A 216 -20.99 16.37 26.88
CA SER A 216 -20.40 15.32 26.05
C SER A 216 -18.89 15.57 25.87
N GLY A 217 -18.11 14.51 25.67
CA GLY A 217 -16.69 14.63 25.32
C GLY A 217 -16.47 15.06 23.86
N PHE A 218 -17.55 15.30 23.10
CA PHE A 218 -17.51 15.54 21.67
C PHE A 218 -17.27 17.03 21.35
N GLN A 219 -16.59 17.23 20.23
CA GLN A 219 -16.23 18.54 19.70
C GLN A 219 -16.73 18.64 18.26
N TYR A 220 -17.24 19.81 17.89
CA TYR A 220 -17.75 20.10 16.57
C TYR A 220 -17.06 21.35 16.03
N VAL A 221 -16.85 21.42 14.72
CA VAL A 221 -16.37 22.65 14.09
C VAL A 221 -17.44 23.73 14.29
N ASN A 222 -17.07 24.91 14.76
CA ASN A 222 -17.98 26.06 14.84
C ASN A 222 -18.35 26.50 13.42
N GLU A 223 -19.64 26.75 13.18
CA GLU A 223 -20.16 27.20 11.88
C GLU A 223 -19.48 28.47 11.37
N ASP A 224 -19.09 29.37 12.29
CA ASP A 224 -18.33 30.59 11.97
C ASP A 224 -16.98 30.32 11.28
N TYR A 225 -16.45 29.09 11.43
CA TYR A 225 -15.16 28.68 10.89
C TYR A 225 -15.26 27.66 9.75
N TYR A 226 -16.44 27.33 9.24
CA TYR A 226 -16.59 26.34 8.16
C TYR A 226 -15.76 26.71 6.92
N GLN A 227 -15.78 27.98 6.49
CA GLN A 227 -14.97 28.41 5.35
C GLN A 227 -13.47 28.31 5.65
N ALA A 228 -13.04 28.77 6.83
CA ALA A 228 -11.63 28.69 7.22
C ALA A 228 -11.15 27.23 7.33
N TYR A 229 -12.01 26.31 7.76
CA TYR A 229 -11.69 24.89 7.82
C TYR A 229 -11.65 24.25 6.43
N ALA A 230 -12.52 24.66 5.50
CA ALA A 230 -12.43 24.24 4.10
C ALA A 230 -11.12 24.71 3.47
N ASP A 231 -10.77 25.99 3.64
CA ASP A 231 -9.51 26.57 3.16
C ASP A 231 -8.30 25.85 3.78
N TYR A 232 -8.41 25.42 5.04
CA TYR A 232 -7.38 24.66 5.76
C TYR A 232 -7.14 23.28 5.13
N GLN A 233 -8.18 22.61 4.62
CA GLN A 233 -8.00 21.32 3.93
C GLN A 233 -7.40 21.50 2.52
N CYS A 234 -7.59 22.65 1.88
CA CYS A 234 -7.04 22.93 0.54
C CYS A 234 -5.58 23.36 0.54
N LYS A 235 -5.07 23.87 1.67
CA LYS A 235 -3.73 24.46 1.79
C LYS A 235 -2.66 23.41 2.10
#